data_AF-A0A5J4W4E5-F1
#
_entry.id   AF-A0A5J4W4E5-F1
#
_cell.length_a   1.000
_cell.length_b   1.000
_cell.length_c   1.000
_cell.angle_alpha   90.00
_cell.angle_beta   90.00
_cell.angle_gamma   90.00
#
_symmetry.space_group_name_H-M   'P 1'
#
loop_
_entity.id
_entity.type
_entity.pdbx_description
1 polymer ?
#
loop_
_entity_poly.entity_id
_entity_poly.type
_entity_poly.pdbx_seq_one_letter_code
_entity_poly.pdbx_strand_id
1 'polypeptide(L)'
;MRQYAIKHNLPMTISDERIYKLLRECITGGLAAVFHRENIAGKTHINELTYDEQSNKVISQDNENVTTHIFALDGTSLYPSSYSSIKNENIPYTDNRMYMAGRSRFYSEKPFVIKSCIDQRKEIFVAKVKGYFPKSEYNNLLALPPIFRNIEIENKEEVIGEYMYSQAQKHSLPMTKKDRKLTTLLDTNGQFMIFNNYYLWLLIDLGFVITDYKAIAVFEKNSAYEPFVRTMMNLRIQSILVGSTKEKFYKLIINSSYGYDTLNTEKFGKMKFLDKAGTFIAQHHPNHMGTKRISANTFAVQLKPKTATCFTSIQSGVFTLDNAKYWYLNYIYNFMYKCLDRKRFHFVLADTDSIYIAISGDPNKDCHQQFESIVKDKQFYDQHVYNYLPDPNKDIYDYKKILGFGIENEGYELTSLGPKCYSMIVNKWNNEKQQYEFKPKITSKGISKSQQISHSDYVNVINKDLVKKGINRTLKVYDNIMSSIQVEKYALTWFNNKSIVLRNQCCCPYIKGLTAKDYIIKDQ
;
A
#
# COMPACT_ATOMS: atom_id res chain seq x y z
N MET A 1 -32.42 -9.94 -12.92
CA MET A 1 -31.17 -9.45 -12.28
C MET A 1 -31.36 -8.20 -11.42
N ARG A 2 -31.92 -7.09 -11.91
CA ARG A 2 -32.09 -5.86 -11.09
C ARG A 2 -32.89 -6.07 -9.79
N GLN A 3 -34.02 -6.78 -9.85
CA GLN A 3 -34.82 -7.08 -8.66
C GLN A 3 -34.07 -7.94 -7.63
N TYR A 4 -33.24 -8.87 -8.11
CA TYR A 4 -32.34 -9.66 -7.25
C TYR A 4 -31.31 -8.76 -6.57
N ALA A 5 -30.68 -7.84 -7.31
CA ALA A 5 -29.75 -6.87 -6.74
C ALA A 5 -30.39 -5.99 -5.66
N ILE A 6 -31.61 -5.53 -5.88
CA ILE A 6 -32.36 -4.75 -4.88
C ILE A 6 -32.68 -5.60 -3.65
N LYS A 7 -33.21 -6.81 -3.83
CA LYS A 7 -33.57 -7.73 -2.74
C LYS A 7 -32.37 -8.08 -1.85
N HIS A 8 -31.18 -8.19 -2.44
CA HIS A 8 -29.95 -8.60 -1.75
C HIS A 8 -28.99 -7.44 -1.44
N ASN A 9 -29.45 -6.18 -1.55
CA ASN A 9 -28.65 -4.99 -1.28
C ASN A 9 -27.31 -4.97 -2.04
N LEU A 10 -27.28 -5.51 -3.26
CA LEU A 10 -26.06 -5.59 -4.04
C LEU A 10 -25.62 -4.20 -4.51
N PRO A 11 -24.31 -4.03 -4.77
CA PRO A 11 -23.80 -2.82 -5.39
C PRO A 11 -24.49 -2.56 -6.73
N MET A 12 -24.84 -1.30 -6.97
CA MET A 12 -25.43 -0.82 -8.21
C MET A 12 -24.64 0.37 -8.73
N THR A 13 -24.82 0.72 -10.01
CA THR A 13 -24.23 1.92 -10.59
C THR A 13 -24.66 3.16 -9.81
N ILE A 14 -23.71 4.03 -9.51
CA ILE A 14 -23.95 5.26 -8.75
C ILE A 14 -24.60 6.29 -9.68
N SER A 15 -25.83 6.69 -9.36
CA SER A 15 -26.56 7.73 -10.11
C SER A 15 -26.33 9.14 -9.59
N ASP A 16 -25.93 9.30 -8.32
CA ASP A 16 -25.63 10.62 -7.73
C ASP A 16 -24.18 11.02 -8.01
N GLU A 17 -23.99 12.08 -8.78
CA GLU A 17 -22.68 12.59 -9.17
C GLU A 17 -21.81 12.99 -7.96
N ARG A 18 -22.42 13.45 -6.85
CA ARG A 18 -21.70 13.83 -5.63
C ARG A 18 -21.11 12.61 -4.94
N ILE A 19 -21.88 11.52 -4.88
CA ILE A 19 -21.40 10.23 -4.37
C ILE A 19 -20.29 9.70 -5.29
N TYR A 20 -20.48 9.78 -6.61
CA TYR A 20 -19.44 9.36 -7.56
C TYR A 20 -18.13 10.12 -7.36
N LYS A 21 -18.17 11.45 -7.29
CA LYS A 21 -16.99 12.30 -7.04
C LYS A 21 -16.32 11.95 -5.72
N LEU A 22 -17.09 11.77 -4.65
CA LEU A 22 -16.59 11.35 -3.34
C LEU A 22 -15.85 10.01 -3.41
N LEU A 23 -16.45 9.00 -4.06
CA LEU A 23 -15.83 7.68 -4.21
C LEU A 23 -14.58 7.75 -5.10
N ARG A 24 -14.62 8.52 -6.19
CA ARG A 24 -13.50 8.69 -7.12
C ARG A 24 -12.28 9.32 -6.45
N GLU A 25 -12.50 10.32 -5.60
CA GLU A 25 -11.45 10.97 -4.82
C GLU A 25 -10.86 10.04 -3.73
N CYS A 26 -11.66 9.10 -3.20
CA CYS A 26 -11.22 8.15 -2.17
C CYS A 26 -10.23 7.09 -2.70
N ILE A 27 -10.27 6.77 -4.00
CA ILE A 27 -9.47 5.69 -4.60
C ILE A 27 -7.98 5.95 -4.37
N THR A 28 -7.40 5.16 -3.48
CA THR A 28 -5.98 5.16 -3.12
C THR A 28 -5.53 3.71 -2.98
N GLY A 29 -4.46 3.33 -3.70
CA GLY A 29 -3.93 1.96 -3.68
C GLY A 29 -3.30 1.55 -2.33
N GLY A 30 -2.64 0.40 -2.32
CA GLY A 30 -1.89 -0.08 -1.16
C GLY A 30 -0.62 0.72 -0.90
N LEU A 31 -0.21 0.77 0.37
CA LEU A 31 0.98 1.49 0.82
C LEU A 31 2.23 0.89 0.18
N ALA A 32 3.14 1.73 -0.29
CA ALA A 32 4.51 1.31 -0.60
C ALA A 32 5.45 2.35 0.00
N ALA A 33 6.12 1.99 1.08
CA ALA A 33 6.91 2.88 1.92
C ALA A 33 8.13 2.16 2.50
N VAL A 34 9.15 2.93 2.83
CA VAL A 34 10.36 2.47 3.52
C VAL A 34 10.42 3.23 4.84
N PHE A 35 10.73 2.51 5.91
CA PHE A 35 10.81 3.01 7.28
C PHE A 35 12.26 2.95 7.79
N HIS A 36 13.05 1.97 7.34
CA HIS A 36 14.48 1.89 7.60
C HIS A 36 15.23 1.26 6.42
N ARG A 37 16.32 1.88 5.95
CA ARG A 37 16.95 1.48 4.66
C ARG A 37 18.00 0.40 4.77
N GLU A 38 18.72 0.29 5.88
CA GLU A 38 19.81 -0.67 6.04
C GLU A 38 19.57 -1.51 7.30
N ASN A 39 19.42 -2.82 7.13
CA ASN A 39 19.06 -3.72 8.22
C ASN A 39 19.88 -5.00 8.07
N ILE A 40 20.86 -5.17 8.96
CA ILE A 40 21.85 -6.25 8.91
C ILE A 40 21.90 -6.92 10.28
N ALA A 41 21.69 -8.23 10.31
CA ALA A 41 21.80 -9.03 11.52
C ALA A 41 23.18 -8.88 12.17
N GLY A 42 23.21 -8.71 13.50
CA GLY A 42 24.42 -8.52 14.29
C GLY A 42 25.08 -7.15 14.13
N LYS A 43 24.51 -6.22 13.36
CA LYS A 43 25.08 -4.88 13.14
C LYS A 43 24.09 -3.75 13.35
N THR A 44 22.90 -3.85 12.76
CA THR A 44 21.90 -2.78 12.82
C THR A 44 21.19 -2.82 14.16
N HIS A 45 21.25 -1.72 14.90
CA HIS A 45 20.46 -1.52 16.11
C HIS A 45 18.99 -1.25 15.78
N ILE A 46 18.10 -1.57 16.72
CA ILE A 46 16.69 -1.22 16.57
C ILE A 46 16.53 0.28 16.74
N ASN A 47 16.23 0.94 15.63
CA ASN A 47 15.86 2.35 15.60
C ASN A 47 14.47 2.62 16.21
N GLU A 48 14.38 3.64 17.07
CA GLU A 48 13.16 4.16 17.67
C GLU A 48 12.93 5.60 17.22
N LEU A 49 11.67 5.90 16.87
CA LEU A 49 11.20 7.25 16.60
C LEU A 49 10.39 7.77 17.78
N THR A 50 10.80 8.93 18.29
CA THR A 50 10.07 9.65 19.34
C THR A 50 9.81 11.08 18.89
N TYR A 51 8.68 11.63 19.34
CA TYR A 51 8.34 13.03 19.22
C TYR A 51 8.50 13.66 20.60
N ASP A 52 9.36 14.67 20.67
CA ASP A 52 9.51 15.52 21.84
C ASP A 52 8.62 16.75 21.67
N GLU A 53 7.60 16.84 22.52
CA GLU A 53 6.64 17.94 22.50
C GLU A 53 7.27 19.27 22.96
N GLN A 54 8.28 19.24 23.84
CA GLN A 54 8.92 20.45 24.36
C GLN A 54 9.73 21.16 23.27
N SER A 55 10.59 20.40 22.56
CA SER A 55 11.37 20.95 21.44
C SER A 55 10.59 20.97 20.12
N ASN A 56 9.42 20.33 20.05
CA ASN A 56 8.62 20.14 18.83
C ASN A 56 9.42 19.45 17.71
N LYS A 57 10.15 18.38 18.08
CA LYS A 57 11.06 17.66 17.17
C LYS A 57 10.76 16.18 17.12
N VAL A 58 11.12 15.55 16.01
CA VAL A 58 11.18 14.10 15.87
C VAL A 58 12.62 13.67 16.08
N ILE A 59 12.82 12.70 16.97
CA ILE A 59 14.11 12.18 17.37
C ILE A 59 14.17 10.72 16.91
N SER A 60 15.14 10.43 16.05
CA SER A 60 15.54 9.08 15.68
C SER A 60 16.71 8.66 16.56
N GLN A 61 16.55 7.56 17.28
CA GLN A 61 17.58 7.03 18.18
C GLN A 61 17.71 5.52 17.98
N ASP A 62 18.94 5.04 17.86
CA ASP A 62 19.21 3.61 17.90
C ASP A 62 19.31 3.17 19.36
N ASN A 63 18.62 2.10 19.72
CA ASN A 63 18.67 1.56 21.08
C ASN A 63 19.70 0.43 21.21
N GLU A 64 19.85 -0.13 22.41
CA GLU A 64 20.81 -1.19 22.71
C GLU A 64 20.54 -2.54 22.02
N ASN A 65 19.32 -2.75 21.51
CA ASN A 65 18.93 -4.02 20.90
C ASN A 65 19.48 -4.12 19.47
N VAL A 66 20.21 -5.19 19.19
CA VAL A 66 20.76 -5.45 17.85
C VAL A 66 19.83 -6.40 17.09
N THR A 67 19.57 -6.08 15.83
CA THR A 67 18.79 -6.93 14.92
C THR A 67 19.44 -8.31 14.82
N THR A 68 18.66 -9.38 14.99
CA THR A 68 19.12 -10.76 14.76
C THR A 68 18.61 -11.31 13.43
N HIS A 69 17.43 -10.88 12.98
CA HIS A 69 16.86 -11.32 11.71
C HIS A 69 15.81 -10.33 11.19
N ILE A 70 15.40 -10.54 9.94
CA ILE A 70 14.30 -9.85 9.28
C ILE A 70 13.20 -10.84 8.99
N PHE A 71 11.98 -10.46 9.35
CA PHE A 71 10.78 -11.24 9.13
C PHE A 71 9.82 -10.48 8.20
N ALA A 72 9.39 -11.15 7.14
CA ALA A 72 8.46 -10.61 6.15
C ALA A 72 7.17 -11.41 6.12
N LEU A 73 6.04 -10.72 6.29
CA LEU A 73 4.69 -11.28 6.25
C LEU A 73 3.96 -10.75 5.02
N ASP A 74 3.12 -11.59 4.40
CA ASP A 74 2.29 -11.26 3.23
C ASP A 74 0.82 -11.58 3.51
N GLY A 75 -0.06 -10.59 3.34
CA GLY A 75 -1.50 -10.75 3.51
C GLY A 75 -2.08 -11.73 2.50
N THR A 76 -2.70 -12.82 2.97
CA THR A 76 -3.22 -13.88 2.10
C THR A 76 -4.34 -13.33 1.22
N SER A 77 -4.01 -13.05 -0.05
CA SER A 77 -4.91 -12.44 -1.01
C SER A 77 -5.60 -11.21 -0.40
N LEU A 78 -4.83 -10.26 0.15
CA LEU A 78 -5.32 -9.18 1.02
C LEU A 78 -6.60 -8.50 0.52
N TYR A 79 -6.65 -8.07 -0.73
CA TYR A 79 -7.85 -7.42 -1.30
C TYR A 79 -9.07 -8.36 -1.34
N PRO A 80 -9.00 -9.55 -1.98
CA PRO A 80 -10.03 -10.59 -1.84
C PRO A 80 -10.51 -10.86 -0.43
N SER A 81 -9.56 -11.00 0.50
CA SER A 81 -9.86 -11.24 1.89
C SER A 81 -10.67 -10.10 2.50
N SER A 82 -10.32 -8.87 2.17
CA SER A 82 -10.92 -7.65 2.71
C SER A 82 -12.32 -7.33 2.18
N TYR A 83 -12.66 -7.79 0.96
CA TYR A 83 -14.02 -7.65 0.42
C TYR A 83 -14.90 -8.90 0.62
N SER A 84 -14.35 -9.96 1.20
CA SER A 84 -15.05 -11.24 1.37
C SER A 84 -16.25 -11.17 2.32
N SER A 85 -16.25 -10.26 3.29
CA SER A 85 -17.22 -10.22 4.40
C SER A 85 -17.29 -11.51 5.24
N ILE A 86 -16.23 -12.33 5.23
CA ILE A 86 -16.08 -13.48 6.11
C ILE A 86 -16.03 -13.03 7.56
N LYS A 87 -16.64 -13.84 8.44
CA LYS A 87 -16.60 -13.62 9.88
C LYS A 87 -15.17 -13.79 10.42
N ASN A 88 -14.71 -12.82 11.20
CA ASN A 88 -13.46 -12.85 11.94
C ASN A 88 -13.65 -12.03 13.24
N GLU A 89 -13.36 -12.65 14.38
CA GLU A 89 -13.54 -12.06 15.71
C GLU A 89 -12.73 -10.77 15.95
N ASN A 90 -11.68 -10.56 15.16
CA ASN A 90 -10.86 -9.36 15.23
C ASN A 90 -11.49 -8.14 14.54
N ILE A 91 -12.75 -8.24 14.08
CA ILE A 91 -13.52 -7.14 13.48
C ILE A 91 -14.59 -6.68 14.48
N PRO A 92 -14.32 -5.69 15.34
CA PRO A 92 -15.17 -5.38 16.50
C PRO A 92 -16.46 -4.62 16.15
N TYR A 93 -16.60 -4.11 14.92
CA TYR A 93 -17.60 -3.08 14.62
C TYR A 93 -18.96 -3.60 14.18
N THR A 94 -19.00 -4.68 13.40
CA THR A 94 -20.23 -5.13 12.74
C THR A 94 -20.31 -6.63 12.72
N ASP A 95 -20.82 -7.22 13.81
CA ASP A 95 -21.03 -8.67 13.98
C ASP A 95 -19.88 -9.55 13.48
N ASN A 96 -18.64 -9.11 13.74
CA ASN A 96 -17.41 -9.77 13.32
C ASN A 96 -17.23 -9.87 11.80
N ARG A 97 -17.82 -8.97 11.01
CA ARG A 97 -17.72 -8.95 9.53
C ARG A 97 -17.31 -7.59 9.00
N MET A 98 -16.51 -7.56 7.95
CA MET A 98 -16.32 -6.35 7.13
C MET A 98 -17.33 -6.37 5.96
N TYR A 99 -18.45 -5.65 6.11
CA TYR A 99 -19.45 -5.55 5.04
C TYR A 99 -18.96 -4.72 3.85
N MET A 100 -19.50 -5.05 2.68
CA MET A 100 -19.31 -4.27 1.47
C MET A 100 -20.46 -3.29 1.24
N ALA A 101 -20.16 -2.15 0.62
CA ALA A 101 -21.17 -1.17 0.24
C ALA A 101 -22.04 -1.67 -0.90
N GLY A 102 -23.34 -1.71 -0.66
CA GLY A 102 -24.38 -2.03 -1.62
C GLY A 102 -24.89 -0.82 -2.38
N ARG A 103 -26.22 -0.71 -2.45
CA ARG A 103 -26.92 0.46 -2.98
C ARG A 103 -26.68 1.69 -2.11
N SER A 104 -26.47 2.86 -2.72
CA SER A 104 -26.43 4.14 -1.99
C SER A 104 -27.79 4.46 -1.39
N ARG A 105 -27.83 4.81 -0.10
CA ARG A 105 -29.03 5.22 0.63
C ARG A 105 -29.22 6.73 0.58
N PHE A 106 -28.22 7.49 1.02
CA PHE A 106 -28.26 8.95 0.99
C PHE A 106 -26.86 9.58 0.97
N TYR A 107 -26.84 10.86 0.61
CA TYR A 107 -25.69 11.75 0.68
C TYR A 107 -26.03 12.95 1.57
N SER A 108 -25.08 13.40 2.39
CA SER A 108 -25.26 14.59 3.23
C SER A 108 -23.96 15.37 3.38
N GLU A 109 -24.08 16.69 3.38
CA GLU A 109 -23.01 17.63 3.73
C GLU A 109 -23.25 18.28 5.11
N LYS A 110 -24.34 17.91 5.80
CA LYS A 110 -24.70 18.48 7.11
C LYS A 110 -23.82 17.88 8.21
N PRO A 111 -22.98 18.66 8.92
CA PRO A 111 -22.02 18.12 9.90
C PRO A 111 -22.65 17.25 10.99
N PHE A 112 -23.83 17.62 11.53
CA PHE A 112 -24.50 16.85 12.57
C PHE A 112 -24.95 15.46 12.09
N VAL A 113 -25.36 15.33 10.82
CA VAL A 113 -25.73 14.03 10.22
C VAL A 113 -24.48 13.17 10.08
N ILE A 114 -23.40 13.77 9.57
CA ILE A 114 -22.12 13.08 9.36
C ILE A 114 -21.59 12.55 10.68
N LYS A 115 -21.50 13.43 11.71
CA LYS A 115 -21.06 13.07 13.06
C LYS A 115 -21.93 11.96 13.65
N SER A 116 -23.26 12.11 13.59
CA SER A 116 -24.19 11.09 14.10
C SER A 116 -23.99 9.73 13.43
N CYS A 117 -23.78 9.68 12.10
CA CYS A 117 -23.53 8.43 11.39
C CYS A 117 -22.21 7.76 11.82
N ILE A 118 -21.15 8.55 11.99
CA ILE A 118 -19.84 8.07 12.42
C ILE A 118 -19.92 7.52 13.85
N ASP A 119 -20.50 8.28 14.78
CA ASP A 119 -20.52 7.97 16.21
C ASP A 119 -21.41 6.76 16.52
N GLN A 120 -22.53 6.59 15.80
CA GLN A 120 -23.44 5.47 16.05
C GLN A 120 -22.86 4.09 15.67
N ARG A 121 -21.86 4.06 14.79
CA ARG A 121 -21.23 2.82 14.27
C ARG A 121 -22.20 1.76 13.69
N LYS A 122 -23.37 2.19 13.21
CA LYS A 122 -24.42 1.31 12.67
C LYS A 122 -24.40 1.19 11.15
N GLU A 123 -23.94 2.25 10.49
CA GLU A 123 -24.07 2.43 9.05
C GLU A 123 -22.76 2.13 8.33
N ILE A 124 -22.86 1.68 7.08
CA ILE A 124 -21.72 1.52 6.18
C ILE A 124 -21.62 2.77 5.31
N PHE A 125 -20.49 3.47 5.35
CA PHE A 125 -20.37 4.79 4.73
C PHE A 125 -18.97 5.09 4.20
N VAL A 126 -18.91 6.14 3.39
CA VAL A 126 -17.68 6.85 3.03
C VAL A 126 -17.84 8.30 3.47
N ALA A 127 -16.90 8.79 4.28
CA ALA A 127 -16.94 10.13 4.86
C ALA A 127 -15.70 10.93 4.47
N LYS A 128 -15.91 12.22 4.19
CA LYS A 128 -14.88 13.22 3.91
C LYS A 128 -14.72 14.12 5.12
N VAL A 129 -13.58 14.03 5.79
CA VAL A 129 -13.32 14.69 7.08
C VAL A 129 -11.92 15.29 7.13
N LYS A 130 -11.71 16.24 8.05
CA LYS A 130 -10.39 16.63 8.54
C LYS A 130 -10.23 16.18 9.98
N GLY A 131 -9.01 15.93 10.38
CA GLY A 131 -8.67 15.58 11.74
C GLY A 131 -7.18 15.41 11.94
N TYR A 132 -6.82 15.09 13.17
CA TYR A 132 -5.45 14.91 13.63
C TYR A 132 -5.44 13.92 14.80
N PHE A 133 -4.31 13.25 15.02
CA PHE A 133 -4.04 12.60 16.29
C PHE A 133 -3.46 13.63 17.26
N PRO A 134 -3.90 13.67 18.54
CA PRO A 134 -3.25 14.48 19.56
C PRO A 134 -1.76 14.15 19.67
N LYS A 135 -0.92 15.14 20.02
CA LYS A 135 0.53 14.94 20.17
C LYS A 135 0.89 13.85 21.18
N SER A 136 0.07 13.66 22.21
CA SER A 136 0.20 12.57 23.18
C SER A 136 0.21 11.18 22.54
N GLU A 137 -0.43 11.02 21.37
CA GLU A 137 -0.46 9.75 20.64
C GLU A 137 0.70 9.58 19.66
N TYR A 138 1.50 10.61 19.38
CA TYR A 138 2.51 10.55 18.32
C TYR A 138 3.51 9.41 18.56
N ASN A 139 4.00 9.25 19.79
CA ASN A 139 4.93 8.18 20.15
C ASN A 139 4.33 6.76 20.01
N ASN A 140 3.01 6.63 20.03
CA ASN A 140 2.33 5.37 19.76
C ASN A 140 2.22 5.05 18.27
N LEU A 141 2.21 6.08 17.42
CA LEU A 141 1.85 5.98 16.01
C LEU A 141 3.04 6.21 15.05
N LEU A 142 4.10 6.89 15.51
CA LEU A 142 5.20 7.40 14.68
C LEU A 142 5.93 6.34 13.86
N ALA A 143 6.11 5.15 14.44
CA ALA A 143 6.81 4.05 13.77
C ALA A 143 6.06 3.57 12.51
N LEU A 144 4.72 3.68 12.49
CA LEU A 144 3.90 3.39 11.32
C LEU A 144 2.59 4.20 11.34
N PRO A 145 2.61 5.47 10.89
CA PRO A 145 1.44 6.34 11.03
C PRO A 145 0.23 5.79 10.28
N PRO A 146 -0.97 5.78 10.89
CA PRO A 146 -2.07 4.94 10.40
C PRO A 146 -2.84 5.53 9.22
N ILE A 147 -2.58 6.78 8.79
CA ILE A 147 -3.30 7.40 7.66
C ILE A 147 -2.48 7.22 6.36
N PHE A 148 -2.98 6.38 5.45
CA PHE A 148 -2.38 6.11 4.15
C PHE A 148 -3.12 6.88 3.06
N ARG A 149 -2.63 8.08 2.75
CA ARG A 149 -3.25 8.95 1.74
C ARG A 149 -2.21 9.63 0.85
N ASN A 150 -2.67 10.07 -0.32
CA ASN A 150 -1.84 10.83 -1.23
C ASN A 150 -1.74 12.27 -0.74
N ILE A 151 -0.52 12.78 -0.60
CA ILE A 151 -0.24 14.21 -0.42
C ILE A 151 0.63 14.72 -1.56
N GLU A 152 0.66 16.03 -1.72
CA GLU A 152 1.65 16.70 -2.56
C GLU A 152 2.89 17.00 -1.71
N ILE A 153 4.06 16.63 -2.24
CA ILE A 153 5.36 16.84 -1.60
C ILE A 153 6.17 17.74 -2.51
N GLU A 154 6.68 18.84 -1.96
CA GLU A 154 7.59 19.72 -2.67
C GLU A 154 9.03 19.19 -2.54
N ASN A 155 9.72 19.02 -3.65
CA ASN A 155 11.08 18.51 -3.67
C ASN A 155 12.10 19.62 -3.42
N LYS A 156 12.02 20.22 -2.23
CA LYS A 156 12.93 21.25 -1.74
C LYS A 156 13.68 20.75 -0.51
N GLU A 157 14.86 21.31 -0.27
CA GLU A 157 15.75 20.90 0.82
C GLU A 157 15.05 20.94 2.19
N GLU A 158 14.28 21.99 2.48
CA GLU A 158 13.55 22.15 3.74
C GLU A 158 12.45 21.11 3.94
N VAL A 159 11.98 20.46 2.87
CA VAL A 159 10.92 19.44 2.93
C VAL A 159 11.51 18.03 2.97
N ILE A 160 12.36 17.67 2.01
CA ILE A 160 12.89 16.29 1.88
C ILE A 160 14.18 16.07 2.68
N GLY A 161 14.77 17.14 3.21
CA GLY A 161 16.02 17.14 3.96
C GLY A 161 17.27 17.26 3.08
N GLU A 162 18.29 17.90 3.66
CA GLU A 162 19.62 18.06 3.06
C GLU A 162 20.18 16.73 2.55
N TYR A 163 19.99 15.65 3.32
CA TYR A 163 20.55 14.34 3.00
C TYR A 163 20.03 13.75 1.68
N MET A 164 18.74 13.93 1.36
CA MET A 164 18.17 13.52 0.07
C MET A 164 18.39 14.56 -1.03
N TYR A 165 18.31 15.84 -0.68
CA TYR A 165 18.41 16.94 -1.64
C TYR A 165 19.82 17.05 -2.24
N SER A 166 20.86 17.04 -1.39
CA SER A 166 22.26 17.08 -1.82
C SER A 166 22.63 15.89 -2.70
N GLN A 167 22.13 14.70 -2.37
CA GLN A 167 22.34 13.48 -3.17
C GLN A 167 21.72 13.58 -4.56
N ALA A 168 20.50 14.11 -4.64
CA ALA A 168 19.86 14.31 -5.93
C ALA A 168 20.57 15.34 -6.79
N GLN A 169 21.09 16.42 -6.20
CA GLN A 169 21.91 17.41 -6.91
C GLN A 169 23.24 16.81 -7.37
N LYS A 170 23.98 16.14 -6.47
CA LYS A 170 25.29 15.53 -6.75
C LYS A 170 25.25 14.59 -7.94
N HIS A 171 24.21 13.75 -8.02
CA HIS A 171 24.06 12.76 -9.10
C HIS A 171 23.21 13.25 -10.28
N SER A 172 22.83 14.53 -10.30
CA SER A 172 21.99 15.15 -11.34
C SER A 172 20.69 14.38 -11.59
N LEU A 173 20.04 13.92 -10.51
CA LEU A 173 18.81 13.14 -10.59
C LEU A 173 17.65 14.03 -11.07
N PRO A 174 16.77 13.52 -11.95
CA PRO A 174 15.61 14.27 -12.40
C PRO A 174 14.60 14.44 -11.25
N MET A 175 14.46 15.67 -10.76
CA MET A 175 13.48 16.04 -9.74
C MET A 175 12.39 16.93 -10.31
N THR A 176 11.15 16.49 -10.17
CA THR A 176 9.98 17.36 -10.35
C THR A 176 9.92 18.36 -9.20
N LYS A 177 9.35 19.56 -9.41
CA LYS A 177 9.17 20.52 -8.30
C LYS A 177 8.23 19.98 -7.22
N LYS A 178 7.20 19.26 -7.64
CA LYS A 178 6.12 18.72 -6.79
C LYS A 178 5.78 17.32 -7.25
N ASP A 179 5.59 16.42 -6.29
CA ASP A 179 5.15 15.05 -6.52
C ASP A 179 3.91 14.73 -5.69
N ARG A 180 2.91 14.10 -6.30
CA ARG A 180 1.81 13.47 -5.56
C ARG A 180 2.22 12.04 -5.17
N LYS A 181 2.37 11.76 -3.87
CA LYS A 181 2.76 10.43 -3.37
C LYS A 181 1.81 9.92 -2.30
N LEU A 182 1.52 8.62 -2.34
CA LEU A 182 0.94 7.88 -1.23
C LEU A 182 2.01 7.62 -0.18
N THR A 183 1.81 8.13 1.04
CA THR A 183 2.66 7.94 2.21
C THR A 183 1.81 7.74 3.48
N THR A 184 2.46 7.65 4.64
CA THR A 184 1.86 7.52 5.97
C THR A 184 1.80 8.90 6.66
N LEU A 185 0.73 9.19 7.40
CA LEU A 185 0.49 10.48 8.05
C LEU A 185 -0.07 10.33 9.47
N LEU A 186 0.20 11.32 10.33
CA LEU A 186 -0.36 11.49 11.68
C LEU A 186 -1.53 12.50 11.72
N ASP A 187 -1.80 13.17 10.62
CA ASP A 187 -2.94 14.05 10.49
C ASP A 187 -3.38 14.13 9.03
N THR A 188 -4.51 14.79 8.78
CA THR A 188 -5.05 14.94 7.42
C THR A 188 -4.31 15.98 6.56
N ASN A 189 -3.13 16.41 6.99
CA ASN A 189 -2.30 17.47 6.43
C ASN A 189 -3.06 18.77 6.16
N GLY A 190 -4.05 19.10 7.02
CA GLY A 190 -4.97 20.22 6.84
C GLY A 190 -5.94 20.10 5.65
N GLN A 191 -5.97 18.96 4.97
CA GLN A 191 -6.79 18.69 3.79
C GLN A 191 -7.96 17.77 4.15
N PHE A 192 -9.07 17.90 3.44
CA PHE A 192 -10.15 16.93 3.58
C PHE A 192 -9.72 15.60 2.96
N MET A 193 -9.67 14.55 3.78
CA MET A 193 -9.41 13.18 3.35
C MET A 193 -10.68 12.34 3.47
N ILE A 194 -10.75 11.30 2.65
CA ILE A 194 -11.94 10.46 2.53
C ILE A 194 -11.59 9.08 3.05
N PHE A 195 -12.46 8.50 3.86
CA PHE A 195 -12.29 7.18 4.47
C PHE A 195 -13.62 6.43 4.44
N ASN A 196 -13.56 5.12 4.26
CA ASN A 196 -14.71 4.29 4.60
C ASN A 196 -14.87 4.15 6.13
N ASN A 197 -16.01 3.62 6.56
CA ASN A 197 -16.36 3.49 7.97
C ASN A 197 -15.36 2.64 8.77
N TYR A 198 -14.94 1.48 8.28
CA TYR A 198 -14.01 0.59 9.01
C TYR A 198 -12.66 1.24 9.25
N TYR A 199 -12.13 1.90 8.23
CA TYR A 199 -10.87 2.60 8.36
C TYR A 199 -11.00 3.81 9.29
N LEU A 200 -12.06 4.61 9.14
CA LEU A 200 -12.26 5.78 10.00
C LEU A 200 -12.51 5.40 11.47
N TRP A 201 -13.27 4.35 11.75
CA TRP A 201 -13.50 3.88 13.11
C TRP A 201 -12.22 3.38 13.78
N LEU A 202 -11.36 2.67 13.05
CA LEU A 202 -10.04 2.30 13.57
C LEU A 202 -9.21 3.53 13.90
N LEU A 203 -9.20 4.55 13.03
CA LEU A 203 -8.47 5.80 13.33
C LEU A 203 -9.01 6.46 14.61
N ILE A 204 -10.34 6.52 14.78
CA ILE A 204 -10.97 7.10 15.98
C ILE A 204 -10.59 6.29 17.23
N ASP A 205 -10.58 4.96 17.16
CA ASP A 205 -10.18 4.09 18.28
C ASP A 205 -8.71 4.28 18.67
N LEU A 206 -7.86 4.67 17.72
CA LEU A 206 -6.46 5.04 17.94
C LEU A 206 -6.29 6.50 18.43
N GLY A 207 -7.38 7.21 18.71
CA GLY A 207 -7.35 8.58 19.24
C GLY A 207 -7.49 9.69 18.18
N PHE A 208 -7.89 9.38 16.95
CA PHE A 208 -8.07 10.41 15.90
C PHE A 208 -9.25 11.34 16.23
N VAL A 209 -8.96 12.64 16.27
CA VAL A 209 -9.96 13.69 16.52
C VAL A 209 -10.39 14.29 15.19
N ILE A 210 -11.68 14.14 14.86
CA ILE A 210 -12.29 14.81 13.70
C ILE A 210 -12.57 16.27 14.06
N THR A 211 -12.06 17.19 13.26
CA THR A 211 -12.23 18.64 13.43
C THR A 211 -13.29 19.22 12.50
N ASP A 212 -13.33 18.74 11.26
CA ASP A 212 -14.28 19.21 10.25
C ASP A 212 -14.95 18.05 9.52
N TYR A 213 -16.24 18.21 9.25
CA TYR A 213 -17.06 17.28 8.48
C TYR A 213 -17.49 17.94 7.17
N LYS A 214 -17.22 17.29 6.03
CA LYS A 214 -17.55 17.85 4.71
C LYS A 214 -18.65 17.09 3.98
N ALA A 215 -18.57 15.78 3.94
CA ALA A 215 -19.56 14.97 3.24
C ALA A 215 -19.59 13.53 3.76
N ILE A 216 -20.74 12.88 3.60
CA ILE A 216 -20.91 11.45 3.81
C ILE A 216 -21.82 10.87 2.73
N ALA A 217 -21.47 9.67 2.25
CA ALA A 217 -22.37 8.81 1.48
C ALA A 217 -22.59 7.53 2.28
N VAL A 218 -23.85 7.18 2.50
CA VAL A 218 -24.25 5.98 3.26
C VAL A 218 -24.79 4.93 2.30
N PHE A 219 -24.49 3.66 2.56
CA PHE A 219 -24.81 2.53 1.71
C PHE A 219 -25.53 1.42 2.49
N GLU A 220 -26.32 0.62 1.79
CA GLU A 220 -26.79 -0.66 2.31
C GLU A 220 -25.61 -1.60 2.54
N LYS A 221 -25.69 -2.49 3.53
CA LYS A 221 -24.68 -3.52 3.78
C LYS A 221 -24.97 -4.80 2.99
N ASN A 222 -23.93 -5.47 2.48
CA ASN A 222 -24.05 -6.80 1.91
C ASN A 222 -22.78 -7.64 2.13
N SER A 223 -22.92 -8.97 2.02
CA SER A 223 -21.84 -9.96 2.12
C SER A 223 -21.80 -10.88 0.89
N ALA A 224 -22.27 -10.38 -0.26
CA ALA A 224 -22.55 -11.21 -1.43
C ALA A 224 -21.30 -11.82 -2.09
N TYR A 225 -20.13 -11.29 -1.76
CA TYR A 225 -18.85 -11.75 -2.29
C TYR A 225 -18.26 -12.95 -1.55
N GLU A 226 -18.77 -13.28 -0.36
CA GLU A 226 -18.26 -14.38 0.47
C GLU A 226 -18.18 -15.71 -0.30
N PRO A 227 -19.25 -16.18 -0.98
CA PRO A 227 -19.21 -17.45 -1.68
C PRO A 227 -18.17 -17.46 -2.80
N PHE A 228 -18.07 -16.38 -3.57
CA PHE A 228 -17.09 -16.25 -4.64
C PHE A 228 -15.66 -16.36 -4.11
N VAL A 229 -15.30 -15.60 -3.07
CA VAL A 229 -13.94 -15.63 -2.50
C VAL A 229 -13.61 -17.00 -1.95
N ARG A 230 -14.53 -17.64 -1.21
CA ARG A 230 -14.32 -19.00 -0.67
C ARG A 230 -14.10 -20.02 -1.78
N THR A 231 -14.97 -20.05 -2.79
CA THR A 231 -14.85 -20.98 -3.91
C THR A 231 -13.52 -20.80 -4.64
N MET A 232 -13.16 -19.56 -4.99
CA MET A 232 -11.91 -19.28 -5.73
C MET A 232 -10.66 -19.60 -4.91
N MET A 233 -10.67 -19.35 -3.60
CA MET A 233 -9.58 -19.73 -2.70
C MET A 233 -9.45 -21.25 -2.58
N ASN A 234 -10.56 -21.97 -2.42
CA ASN A 234 -10.56 -23.44 -2.35
C ASN A 234 -10.02 -24.07 -3.64
N LEU A 235 -10.49 -23.61 -4.81
CA LEU A 235 -9.99 -24.08 -6.11
C LEU A 235 -8.49 -23.81 -6.29
N ARG A 236 -8.02 -22.66 -5.78
CA ARG A 236 -6.59 -22.33 -5.76
C ARG A 236 -5.81 -23.29 -4.87
N ILE A 237 -6.28 -23.57 -3.65
CA ILE A 237 -5.63 -24.49 -2.70
C ILE A 237 -5.58 -25.91 -3.27
N GLN A 238 -6.70 -26.42 -3.79
CA GLN A 238 -6.77 -27.71 -4.46
C GLN A 238 -5.77 -27.82 -5.61
N SER A 239 -5.62 -26.75 -6.40
CA SER A 239 -4.63 -26.71 -7.48
C SER A 239 -3.18 -26.77 -6.96
N ILE A 240 -2.88 -26.11 -5.85
CA ILE A 240 -1.56 -26.17 -5.21
C ILE A 240 -1.26 -27.59 -4.74
N LEU A 241 -2.22 -28.24 -4.08
CA LEU A 241 -2.06 -29.59 -3.55
C LEU A 241 -1.73 -30.63 -4.64
N VAL A 242 -2.27 -30.46 -5.85
CA VAL A 242 -1.97 -31.34 -7.00
C VAL A 242 -0.84 -30.82 -7.89
N GLY A 243 -0.15 -29.74 -7.51
CA GLY A 243 0.95 -29.15 -8.29
C GLY A 243 0.53 -28.54 -9.64
N SER A 244 -0.74 -28.15 -9.79
CA SER A 244 -1.28 -27.61 -11.04
C SER A 244 -1.00 -26.12 -11.23
N THR A 245 -0.65 -25.73 -12.45
CA THR A 245 -0.48 -24.33 -12.89
C THR A 245 -1.80 -23.52 -12.96
N LYS A 246 -2.93 -24.14 -12.62
CA LYS A 246 -4.23 -23.46 -12.46
C LYS A 246 -4.27 -22.56 -11.22
N GLU A 247 -3.42 -22.79 -10.23
CA GLU A 247 -3.29 -21.95 -9.03
C GLU A 247 -3.04 -20.47 -9.35
N LYS A 248 -2.23 -20.19 -10.38
CA LYS A 248 -1.91 -18.85 -10.89
C LYS A 248 -3.12 -18.23 -11.56
N PHE A 249 -3.90 -19.02 -12.29
CA PHE A 249 -5.13 -18.57 -12.93
C PHE A 249 -6.19 -18.20 -11.89
N TYR A 250 -6.39 -19.03 -10.87
CA TYR A 250 -7.31 -18.71 -9.78
C TYR A 250 -6.84 -17.50 -8.96
N LYS A 251 -5.53 -17.37 -8.71
CA LYS A 251 -4.94 -16.15 -8.11
C LYS A 251 -5.20 -14.91 -8.98
N LEU A 252 -5.11 -15.03 -10.30
CA LEU A 252 -5.39 -13.92 -11.22
C LEU A 252 -6.85 -13.50 -11.20
N ILE A 253 -7.79 -14.46 -11.30
CA ILE A 253 -9.24 -14.18 -11.25
C ILE A 253 -9.59 -13.46 -9.95
N ILE A 254 -9.13 -13.97 -8.80
CA ILE A 254 -9.50 -13.39 -7.52
C ILE A 254 -8.89 -11.99 -7.31
N ASN A 255 -7.66 -11.76 -7.77
CA ASN A 255 -7.01 -10.45 -7.64
C ASN A 255 -7.49 -9.42 -8.68
N SER A 256 -8.07 -9.86 -9.80
CA SER A 256 -8.57 -8.97 -10.85
C SER A 256 -10.04 -8.57 -10.67
N SER A 257 -10.78 -9.29 -9.83
CA SER A 257 -12.23 -9.10 -9.61
C SER A 257 -12.60 -7.65 -9.26
N TYR A 258 -11.86 -7.02 -8.35
CA TYR A 258 -12.16 -5.66 -7.87
C TYR A 258 -11.49 -4.56 -8.72
N GLY A 259 -10.44 -4.89 -9.48
CA GLY A 259 -9.70 -3.91 -10.27
C GLY A 259 -10.60 -3.24 -11.32
N TYR A 260 -11.51 -4.02 -11.91
CA TYR A 260 -12.52 -3.54 -12.85
C TYR A 260 -13.48 -2.52 -12.21
N ASP A 261 -13.83 -2.67 -10.93
CA ASP A 261 -14.77 -1.77 -10.26
C ASP A 261 -14.25 -0.33 -10.17
N THR A 262 -12.92 -0.16 -10.11
CA THR A 262 -12.25 1.15 -9.97
C THR A 262 -11.91 1.84 -11.31
N LEU A 263 -12.34 1.25 -12.43
CA LEU A 263 -12.03 1.72 -13.78
C LEU A 263 -12.38 3.21 -13.97
N ASN A 264 -11.44 3.97 -14.55
CA ASN A 264 -11.69 5.36 -14.89
C ASN A 264 -12.08 5.52 -16.35
N THR A 265 -13.38 5.39 -16.64
CA THR A 265 -13.90 5.54 -18.00
C THR A 265 -13.77 6.98 -18.53
N GLU A 266 -13.62 7.99 -17.65
CA GLU A 266 -13.40 9.39 -18.05
C GLU A 266 -12.06 9.59 -18.77
N LYS A 267 -11.09 8.72 -18.52
CA LYS A 267 -9.75 8.78 -19.14
C LYS A 267 -9.68 8.04 -20.48
N PHE A 268 -10.75 7.39 -20.91
CA PHE A 268 -10.74 6.62 -22.15
C PHE A 268 -10.86 7.57 -23.35
N GLY A 269 -9.94 7.44 -24.31
CA GLY A 269 -10.06 8.10 -25.61
C GLY A 269 -10.96 7.30 -26.54
N LYS A 270 -11.73 7.98 -27.40
CA LYS A 270 -12.47 7.34 -28.49
C LYS A 270 -11.62 7.41 -29.75
N MET A 271 -11.28 6.25 -30.32
CA MET A 271 -10.64 6.16 -31.62
C MET A 271 -11.69 6.09 -32.72
N LYS A 272 -11.51 6.88 -33.78
CA LYS A 272 -12.27 6.79 -35.03
C LYS A 272 -11.30 6.57 -36.20
N PHE A 273 -11.66 5.70 -37.13
CA PHE A 273 -10.95 5.57 -38.39
C PHE A 273 -11.70 6.38 -39.45
N LEU A 274 -11.06 7.42 -39.98
CA LEU A 274 -11.67 8.40 -40.86
C LEU A 274 -10.84 8.53 -42.15
N ASP A 275 -11.49 8.92 -43.23
CA ASP A 275 -10.82 9.33 -44.46
C ASP A 275 -10.19 10.74 -44.31
N LYS A 276 -9.58 11.25 -45.38
CA LYS A 276 -8.91 12.56 -45.33
C LYS A 276 -9.87 13.70 -44.96
N ALA A 277 -11.09 13.71 -45.51
CA ALA A 277 -12.08 14.76 -45.26
C ALA A 277 -12.62 14.70 -43.82
N GLY A 278 -13.03 13.51 -43.35
CA GLY A 278 -13.50 13.31 -41.99
C GLY A 278 -12.42 13.60 -40.95
N THR A 279 -11.15 13.30 -41.28
CA THR A 279 -10.00 13.63 -40.42
C THR A 279 -9.81 15.13 -40.29
N PHE A 280 -9.89 15.88 -41.39
CA PHE A 280 -9.79 17.34 -41.37
C PHE A 280 -10.86 17.94 -40.45
N ILE A 281 -12.11 17.51 -40.57
CA ILE A 281 -13.21 17.98 -39.70
C ILE A 281 -12.92 17.61 -38.24
N ALA A 282 -12.50 16.37 -37.97
CA ALA A 282 -12.26 15.91 -36.61
C ALA A 282 -11.08 16.61 -35.91
N GLN A 283 -10.07 17.04 -36.67
CA GLN A 283 -8.93 17.82 -36.16
C GLN A 283 -9.32 19.22 -35.67
N HIS A 284 -10.37 19.81 -36.24
CA HIS A 284 -10.87 21.12 -35.82
C HIS A 284 -11.85 21.03 -34.63
N HIS A 285 -12.23 19.83 -34.20
CA HIS A 285 -13.10 19.67 -33.04
C HIS A 285 -12.29 19.92 -31.75
N PRO A 286 -12.80 20.68 -30.76
CA PRO A 286 -12.12 20.93 -29.47
C PRO A 286 -11.75 19.70 -28.62
N ASN A 287 -12.20 18.51 -29.04
CA ASN A 287 -11.95 17.25 -28.34
C ASN A 287 -10.88 16.43 -29.04
N HIS A 288 -10.30 16.94 -30.12
CA HIS A 288 -9.18 16.31 -30.79
C HIS A 288 -8.00 16.15 -29.83
N MET A 289 -7.44 14.96 -29.77
CA MET A 289 -6.24 14.65 -28.98
C MET A 289 -5.04 14.34 -29.87
N GLY A 290 -5.28 13.67 -31.00
CA GLY A 290 -4.21 13.25 -31.89
C GLY A 290 -4.76 12.57 -33.14
N THR A 291 -3.94 12.56 -34.19
CA THR A 291 -4.23 11.88 -35.45
C THR A 291 -3.03 11.06 -35.86
N LYS A 292 -3.25 9.81 -36.26
CA LYS A 292 -2.23 8.95 -36.84
C LYS A 292 -2.68 8.49 -38.23
N ARG A 293 -1.87 8.72 -39.26
CA ARG A 293 -2.10 8.14 -40.58
C ARG A 293 -1.89 6.63 -40.52
N ILE A 294 -2.83 5.86 -41.06
CA ILE A 294 -2.76 4.39 -41.15
C ILE A 294 -2.46 3.98 -42.59
N SER A 295 -3.12 4.60 -43.56
CA SER A 295 -2.92 4.35 -44.99
C SER A 295 -3.05 5.65 -45.80
N ALA A 296 -3.06 5.55 -47.14
CA ALA A 296 -3.19 6.69 -48.02
C ALA A 296 -4.41 7.57 -47.70
N ASN A 297 -5.56 6.94 -47.40
CA ASN A 297 -6.84 7.60 -47.14
C ASN A 297 -7.53 7.09 -45.86
N THR A 298 -6.78 6.64 -44.85
CA THR A 298 -7.34 6.22 -43.56
C THR A 298 -6.46 6.72 -42.43
N PHE A 299 -7.08 7.37 -41.46
CA PHE A 299 -6.43 7.98 -40.31
C PHE A 299 -7.16 7.55 -39.04
N ALA A 300 -6.40 7.16 -38.03
CA ALA A 300 -6.90 6.92 -36.70
C ALA A 300 -6.88 8.25 -35.92
N VAL A 301 -8.05 8.83 -35.70
CA VAL A 301 -8.24 10.08 -34.95
C VAL A 301 -8.69 9.75 -33.53
N GLN A 302 -7.92 10.23 -32.56
CA GLN A 302 -8.23 10.11 -31.14
C GLN A 302 -9.00 11.35 -30.67
N LEU A 303 -10.17 11.11 -30.07
CA LEU A 303 -11.04 12.13 -29.52
C LEU A 303 -11.26 11.91 -28.02
N LYS A 304 -11.28 12.99 -27.25
CA LYS A 304 -11.74 12.99 -25.86
C LYS A 304 -13.28 12.89 -25.82
N PRO A 305 -13.87 11.94 -25.08
CA PRO A 305 -15.32 11.88 -24.93
C PRO A 305 -15.88 13.16 -24.30
N LYS A 306 -17.07 13.61 -24.72
CA LYS A 306 -17.80 14.73 -24.09
C LYS A 306 -18.46 14.31 -22.77
N THR A 307 -18.87 13.05 -22.68
CA THR A 307 -19.49 12.44 -21.52
C THR A 307 -18.81 11.11 -21.22
N ALA A 308 -18.81 10.72 -19.95
CA ALA A 308 -18.35 9.42 -19.50
C ALA A 308 -19.43 8.81 -18.61
N THR A 309 -19.63 7.51 -18.75
CA THR A 309 -20.57 6.76 -17.92
C THR A 309 -19.77 5.86 -16.98
N CYS A 310 -20.07 5.92 -15.69
CA CYS A 310 -19.62 4.91 -14.73
C CYS A 310 -20.62 3.75 -14.75
N PHE A 311 -20.25 2.66 -15.41
CA PHE A 311 -21.03 1.42 -15.45
C PHE A 311 -20.51 0.36 -14.47
N THR A 312 -19.55 0.73 -13.62
CA THR A 312 -18.91 -0.15 -12.63
C THR A 312 -19.42 0.13 -11.22
N SER A 313 -19.21 -0.83 -10.31
CA SER A 313 -19.56 -0.69 -8.89
C SER A 313 -18.42 -0.03 -8.12
N ILE A 314 -18.15 1.25 -8.40
CA ILE A 314 -17.01 1.99 -7.83
C ILE A 314 -16.95 1.95 -6.29
N GLN A 315 -18.09 1.88 -5.62
CA GLN A 315 -18.16 1.71 -4.16
C GLN A 315 -17.52 0.39 -3.70
N SER A 316 -17.68 -0.71 -4.44
CA SER A 316 -17.04 -1.99 -4.11
C SER A 316 -15.52 -1.89 -4.19
N GLY A 317 -15.01 -1.20 -5.21
CA GLY A 317 -13.59 -0.93 -5.36
C GLY A 317 -13.02 -0.07 -4.22
N VAL A 318 -13.72 1.02 -3.82
CA VAL A 318 -13.31 1.87 -2.70
C VAL A 318 -13.27 1.09 -1.38
N PHE A 319 -14.33 0.34 -1.09
CA PHE A 319 -14.40 -0.47 0.12
C PHE A 319 -13.32 -1.55 0.16
N THR A 320 -13.02 -2.18 -0.97
CA THR A 320 -11.94 -3.17 -1.06
C THR A 320 -10.60 -2.55 -0.68
N LEU A 321 -10.30 -1.37 -1.25
CA LEU A 321 -9.02 -0.68 -1.04
C LEU A 321 -8.86 -0.17 0.40
N ASP A 322 -9.92 0.33 1.03
CA ASP A 322 -9.84 0.86 2.40
C ASP A 322 -10.01 -0.23 3.47
N ASN A 323 -10.84 -1.26 3.25
CA ASN A 323 -10.91 -2.43 4.14
C ASN A 323 -9.55 -3.14 4.21
N ALA A 324 -8.81 -3.21 3.10
CA ALA A 324 -7.46 -3.76 3.09
C ALA A 324 -6.49 -2.98 3.98
N LYS A 325 -6.57 -1.64 3.98
CA LYS A 325 -5.76 -0.80 4.87
C LYS A 325 -6.17 -0.98 6.32
N TYR A 326 -7.47 -0.98 6.58
CA TYR A 326 -8.01 -1.27 7.91
C TYR A 326 -7.50 -2.61 8.43
N TRP A 327 -7.62 -3.69 7.65
CA TRP A 327 -7.21 -5.03 8.10
C TRP A 327 -5.71 -5.11 8.38
N TYR A 328 -4.91 -4.50 7.51
CA TYR A 328 -3.46 -4.39 7.69
C TYR A 328 -3.09 -3.63 8.97
N LEU A 329 -3.74 -2.50 9.24
CA LEU A 329 -3.51 -1.70 10.43
C LEU A 329 -4.08 -2.37 11.69
N ASN A 330 -5.18 -3.10 11.59
CA ASN A 330 -5.77 -3.87 12.69
C ASN A 330 -4.77 -4.92 13.19
N TYR A 331 -4.08 -5.62 12.28
CA TYR A 331 -3.02 -6.56 12.66
C TYR A 331 -1.87 -5.88 13.41
N ILE A 332 -1.42 -4.71 12.95
CA ILE A 332 -0.33 -3.98 13.60
C ILE A 332 -0.75 -3.46 14.99
N TYR A 333 -1.84 -2.70 15.05
CA TYR A 333 -2.22 -1.97 16.25
C TYR A 333 -2.96 -2.82 17.27
N ASN A 334 -3.84 -3.72 16.83
CA ASN A 334 -4.68 -4.52 17.73
C ASN A 334 -4.13 -5.92 18.02
N PHE A 335 -3.05 -6.34 17.34
CA PHE A 335 -2.34 -7.57 17.65
C PHE A 335 -0.86 -7.30 17.99
N MET A 336 -0.03 -6.91 17.01
CA MET A 336 1.42 -6.81 17.22
C MET A 336 1.79 -5.86 18.37
N TYR A 337 1.23 -4.65 18.40
CA TYR A 337 1.55 -3.66 19.43
C TYR A 337 1.04 -4.02 20.82
N LYS A 338 0.08 -4.95 20.93
CA LYS A 338 -0.44 -5.40 22.23
C LYS A 338 0.45 -6.45 22.89
N CYS A 339 1.08 -7.33 22.11
CA CYS A 339 1.81 -8.47 22.65
C CYS A 339 3.31 -8.48 22.40
N LEU A 340 3.84 -7.66 21.48
CA LEU A 340 5.26 -7.65 21.14
C LEU A 340 6.02 -6.51 21.82
N ASP A 341 7.30 -6.74 22.13
CA ASP A 341 8.21 -5.70 22.60
C ASP A 341 8.56 -4.70 21.50
N ARG A 342 7.91 -3.54 21.53
CA ARG A 342 8.15 -2.42 20.61
C ARG A 342 9.59 -1.87 20.63
N LYS A 343 10.40 -2.18 21.64
CA LYS A 343 11.83 -1.82 21.66
C LYS A 343 12.72 -2.83 20.93
N ARG A 344 12.21 -4.02 20.65
CA ARG A 344 12.96 -5.12 20.02
C ARG A 344 12.63 -5.32 18.55
N PHE A 345 11.86 -4.42 17.94
CA PHE A 345 11.67 -4.43 16.48
C PHE A 345 11.45 -3.02 15.94
N HIS A 346 11.75 -2.84 14.66
CA HIS A 346 11.25 -1.71 13.89
C HIS A 346 10.73 -2.17 12.52
N PHE A 347 9.88 -1.35 11.90
CA PHE A 347 9.48 -1.59 10.53
C PHE A 347 10.59 -1.22 9.56
N VAL A 348 10.76 -2.03 8.52
CA VAL A 348 11.76 -1.83 7.48
C VAL A 348 11.11 -1.24 6.24
N LEU A 349 10.08 -1.90 5.72
CA LEU A 349 9.29 -1.43 4.59
C LEU A 349 7.90 -2.07 4.58
N ALA A 350 7.00 -1.47 3.82
CA ALA A 350 5.71 -2.04 3.46
C ALA A 350 5.55 -2.03 1.93
N ASP A 351 5.05 -3.11 1.35
CA ASP A 351 4.61 -3.14 -0.06
C ASP A 351 3.25 -3.84 -0.20
N THR A 352 2.21 -3.01 -0.26
CA THR A 352 0.81 -3.32 -0.56
C THR A 352 0.16 -4.24 0.48
N ASP A 353 0.52 -5.50 0.44
CA ASP A 353 0.07 -6.61 1.27
C ASP A 353 1.19 -7.20 2.14
N SER A 354 2.43 -6.77 1.93
CA SER A 354 3.58 -7.22 2.71
C SER A 354 4.06 -6.21 3.74
N ILE A 355 4.59 -6.71 4.86
CA ILE A 355 5.31 -5.94 5.87
C ILE A 355 6.62 -6.63 6.21
N TYR A 356 7.70 -5.85 6.27
CA TYR A 356 9.04 -6.32 6.60
C TYR A 356 9.47 -5.67 7.91
N ILE A 357 9.97 -6.48 8.83
CA ILE A 357 10.25 -6.10 10.20
C ILE A 357 11.65 -6.58 10.54
N ALA A 358 12.49 -5.70 11.08
CA ALA A 358 13.77 -6.09 11.69
C ALA A 358 13.51 -6.41 13.16
N ILE A 359 14.00 -7.55 13.64
CA ILE A 359 13.70 -8.08 14.97
C ILE A 359 15.00 -8.35 15.71
N SER A 360 15.08 -7.91 16.95
CA SER A 360 16.10 -8.28 17.93
C SER A 360 15.60 -9.48 18.75
N GLY A 361 15.75 -10.67 18.19
CA GLY A 361 15.39 -11.93 18.84
C GLY A 361 16.48 -12.47 19.75
N ASP A 362 16.47 -13.78 19.97
CA ASP A 362 17.54 -14.54 20.60
C ASP A 362 18.66 -14.77 19.57
N PRO A 363 19.90 -14.32 19.83
CA PRO A 363 21.03 -14.52 18.91
C PRO A 363 21.47 -15.97 18.78
N ASN A 364 21.05 -16.87 19.67
CA ASN A 364 21.36 -18.30 19.61
C ASN A 364 20.37 -19.10 18.76
N LYS A 365 19.27 -18.47 18.32
CA LYS A 365 18.27 -19.06 17.43
C LYS A 365 18.42 -18.51 16.02
N ASP A 366 17.98 -19.29 15.03
CA ASP A 366 17.95 -18.84 13.64
C ASP A 366 16.80 -17.84 13.38
N CYS A 367 16.68 -17.39 12.13
CA CYS A 367 15.64 -16.44 11.71
C CYS A 367 14.21 -17.00 11.75
N HIS A 368 14.01 -18.30 11.92
CA HIS A 368 12.69 -18.94 11.99
C HIS A 368 12.05 -18.83 13.38
N GLN A 369 12.77 -18.25 14.36
CA GLN A 369 12.19 -17.85 15.65
C GLN A 369 11.08 -16.80 15.52
N GLN A 370 11.03 -16.06 14.41
CA GLN A 370 10.01 -15.05 14.13
C GLN A 370 9.84 -14.07 15.31
N PHE A 371 8.65 -14.05 15.92
CA PHE A 371 8.36 -13.17 17.06
C PHE A 371 8.64 -13.80 18.43
N GLU A 372 8.93 -15.10 18.52
CA GLU A 372 8.94 -15.89 19.76
C GLU A 372 9.69 -15.19 20.90
N SER A 373 10.89 -14.70 20.61
CA SER A 373 11.80 -14.09 21.60
C SER A 373 11.44 -12.65 22.00
N ILE A 374 10.47 -12.03 21.33
CA ILE A 374 10.03 -10.65 21.60
C ILE A 374 8.57 -10.57 22.08
N VAL A 375 7.92 -11.71 22.34
CA VAL A 375 6.58 -11.75 22.92
C VAL A 375 6.64 -11.34 24.39
N LYS A 376 5.98 -10.22 24.73
CA LYS A 376 5.82 -9.72 26.12
C LYS A 376 4.57 -10.28 26.79
N ASP A 377 3.44 -10.23 26.08
CA ASP A 377 2.17 -10.80 26.57
C ASP A 377 1.94 -12.15 25.90
N LYS A 378 2.49 -13.20 26.52
CA LYS A 378 2.42 -14.56 25.99
C LYS A 378 1.00 -15.10 25.99
N GLN A 379 0.19 -14.78 27.01
CA GLN A 379 -1.19 -15.25 27.09
C GLN A 379 -2.02 -14.68 25.93
N PHE A 380 -1.93 -13.38 25.67
CA PHE A 380 -2.60 -12.74 24.54
C PHE A 380 -2.08 -13.28 23.21
N TYR A 381 -0.76 -13.43 23.08
CA TYR A 381 -0.14 -13.94 21.85
C TYR A 381 -0.63 -15.36 21.53
N ASP A 382 -0.51 -16.31 22.47
CA ASP A 382 -0.88 -17.71 22.26
C ASP A 382 -2.39 -17.85 21.95
N GLN A 383 -3.23 -17.00 22.54
CA GLN A 383 -4.67 -16.98 22.28
C GLN A 383 -5.02 -16.47 20.87
N HIS A 384 -4.28 -15.51 20.33
CA HIS A 384 -4.69 -14.77 19.12
C HIS A 384 -3.79 -14.96 17.90
N VAL A 385 -2.57 -15.48 18.04
CA VAL A 385 -1.58 -15.56 16.95
C VAL A 385 -2.12 -16.31 15.74
N TYR A 386 -2.78 -17.44 15.97
CA TYR A 386 -3.30 -18.28 14.88
C TYR A 386 -4.60 -17.76 14.26
N ASN A 387 -5.15 -16.64 14.74
CA ASN A 387 -6.17 -15.91 14.01
C ASN A 387 -5.58 -15.12 12.83
N TYR A 388 -4.30 -14.78 12.91
CA TYR A 388 -3.60 -13.99 11.90
C TYR A 388 -2.57 -14.85 11.15
N LEU A 389 -1.71 -15.56 11.85
CA LEU A 389 -0.62 -16.35 11.28
C LEU A 389 -1.02 -17.82 11.07
N PRO A 390 -0.33 -18.59 10.20
CA PRO A 390 -0.57 -20.01 10.04
C PRO A 390 -0.30 -20.77 11.32
N ASP A 391 -1.19 -21.69 11.67
CA ASP A 391 -0.96 -22.67 12.72
C ASP A 391 -0.04 -23.78 12.18
N PRO A 392 1.16 -23.99 12.78
CA PRO A 392 2.10 -25.01 12.30
C PRO A 392 1.54 -26.43 12.39
N ASN A 393 0.48 -26.65 13.18
CA ASN A 393 -0.17 -27.95 13.32
C ASN A 393 -1.33 -28.15 12.34
N LYS A 394 -1.62 -27.17 11.47
CA LYS A 394 -2.70 -27.24 10.48
C LYS A 394 -2.17 -27.30 9.06
N ASP A 395 -3.07 -27.62 8.15
CA ASP A 395 -2.76 -27.83 6.75
C ASP A 395 -2.69 -26.51 5.93
N ILE A 396 -2.54 -26.67 4.62
CA ILE A 396 -2.48 -25.55 3.68
C ILE A 396 -3.74 -24.66 3.68
N TYR A 397 -4.90 -25.15 4.11
CA TYR A 397 -6.11 -24.34 4.17
C TYR A 397 -6.01 -23.28 5.26
N ASP A 398 -5.38 -23.62 6.40
CA ASP A 398 -5.06 -22.64 7.43
C ASP A 398 -3.94 -21.69 6.97
N TYR A 399 -2.89 -22.22 6.33
CA TYR A 399 -1.81 -21.38 5.78
C TYR A 399 -2.29 -20.38 4.71
N LYS A 400 -3.36 -20.72 3.98
CA LYS A 400 -4.01 -19.86 2.98
C LYS A 400 -5.37 -19.32 3.45
N LYS A 401 -5.59 -19.21 4.77
CA LYS A 401 -6.85 -18.69 5.30
C LYS A 401 -7.12 -17.25 4.87
N ILE A 402 -8.38 -16.98 4.58
CA ILE A 402 -8.86 -15.64 4.27
C ILE A 402 -8.70 -14.76 5.51
N LEU A 403 -8.23 -13.53 5.30
CA LEU A 403 -7.85 -12.59 6.37
C LEU A 403 -6.62 -13.03 7.20
N GLY A 404 -5.87 -14.05 6.78
CA GLY A 404 -4.58 -14.40 7.39
C GLY A 404 -3.39 -13.67 6.76
N PHE A 405 -2.24 -13.75 7.42
CA PHE A 405 -0.92 -13.31 6.93
C PHE A 405 -0.02 -14.53 6.84
N GLY A 406 0.49 -14.83 5.64
CA GLY A 406 1.46 -15.91 5.43
C GLY A 406 2.89 -15.43 5.62
N ILE A 407 3.79 -16.35 5.93
CA ILE A 407 5.23 -16.07 5.98
C ILE A 407 5.73 -15.88 4.55
N GLU A 408 6.19 -14.68 4.21
CA GLU A 408 6.69 -14.38 2.88
C GLU A 408 8.16 -14.74 2.75
N ASN A 409 9.00 -14.24 3.66
CA ASN A 409 10.45 -14.46 3.69
C ASN A 409 11.00 -14.25 5.11
N GLU A 410 12.08 -14.96 5.41
CA GLU A 410 12.89 -14.81 6.62
C GLU A 410 14.36 -14.71 6.18
N GLY A 411 15.18 -13.93 6.88
CA GLY A 411 16.57 -13.72 6.49
C GLY A 411 17.33 -12.79 7.40
N TYR A 412 18.52 -12.37 6.96
CA TYR A 412 19.50 -11.73 7.82
C TYR A 412 19.95 -10.34 7.36
N GLU A 413 19.68 -9.97 6.10
CA GLU A 413 20.08 -8.68 5.57
C GLU A 413 19.02 -8.14 4.61
N LEU A 414 18.65 -6.87 4.75
CA LEU A 414 17.74 -6.17 3.84
C LEU A 414 18.17 -4.72 3.66
N THR A 415 18.38 -4.36 2.39
CA THR A 415 18.66 -2.99 1.95
C THR A 415 17.52 -2.45 1.11
N SER A 416 16.96 -1.30 1.47
CA SER A 416 15.82 -0.69 0.81
C SER A 416 16.11 0.76 0.44
N LEU A 417 16.21 1.05 -0.86
CA LEU A 417 16.53 2.39 -1.36
C LEU A 417 15.29 3.27 -1.50
N GLY A 418 14.13 2.65 -1.65
CA GLY A 418 12.86 3.33 -1.80
C GLY A 418 11.71 2.36 -2.05
N PRO A 419 10.49 2.88 -2.19
CA PRO A 419 9.30 2.06 -2.42
C PRO A 419 9.48 1.12 -3.63
N LYS A 420 9.34 -0.19 -3.40
CA LYS A 420 9.48 -1.23 -4.43
C LYS A 420 10.88 -1.30 -5.06
N CYS A 421 11.90 -0.89 -4.29
CA CYS A 421 13.30 -0.93 -4.67
C CYS A 421 14.15 -1.40 -3.47
N TYR A 422 14.25 -2.72 -3.28
CA TYR A 422 14.98 -3.34 -2.17
C TYR A 422 15.59 -4.70 -2.55
N SER A 423 16.55 -5.15 -1.76
CA SER A 423 17.11 -6.49 -1.81
C SER A 423 17.18 -7.09 -0.40
N MET A 424 17.04 -8.42 -0.31
CA MET A 424 17.11 -9.16 0.94
C MET A 424 17.88 -10.46 0.75
N ILE A 425 18.76 -10.81 1.68
CA ILE A 425 19.36 -12.14 1.77
C ILE A 425 18.42 -13.03 2.58
N VAL A 426 17.65 -13.86 1.87
CA VAL A 426 16.67 -14.76 2.47
C VAL A 426 17.30 -16.09 2.83
N ASN A 427 16.89 -16.67 3.96
CA ASN A 427 17.19 -18.04 4.34
C ASN A 427 16.04 -18.93 3.90
N LYS A 428 16.25 -19.78 2.90
CA LYS A 428 15.16 -20.54 2.27
C LYS A 428 15.49 -22.02 2.18
N TRP A 429 14.50 -22.86 2.49
CA TRP A 429 14.61 -24.32 2.32
C TRP A 429 14.77 -24.68 0.84
N ASN A 430 15.81 -25.47 0.54
CA ASN A 430 16.05 -26.04 -0.77
C ASN A 430 15.60 -27.51 -0.77
N ASN A 431 14.56 -27.84 -1.53
CA ASN A 431 14.01 -29.19 -1.62
C ASN A 431 14.99 -30.22 -2.21
N GLU A 432 15.86 -29.81 -3.14
CA GLU A 432 16.81 -30.70 -3.81
C GLU A 432 17.97 -31.07 -2.88
N LYS A 433 18.47 -30.09 -2.12
CA LYS A 433 19.59 -30.27 -1.20
C LYS A 433 19.16 -30.67 0.22
N GLN A 434 17.87 -30.65 0.51
CA GLN A 434 17.27 -30.83 1.85
C GLN A 434 17.98 -30.03 2.95
N GLN A 435 18.30 -28.77 2.64
CA GLN A 435 18.92 -27.85 3.59
C GLN A 435 18.50 -26.42 3.29
N TYR A 436 18.67 -25.56 4.29
CA TYR A 436 18.52 -24.12 4.14
C TYR A 436 19.70 -23.52 3.35
N GLU A 437 19.40 -22.57 2.46
CA GLU A 437 20.43 -21.82 1.73
C GLU A 437 20.10 -20.32 1.66
N PHE A 438 21.16 -19.52 1.60
CA PHE A 438 21.05 -18.08 1.42
C PHE A 438 20.83 -17.72 -0.04
N LYS A 439 19.76 -16.99 -0.33
CA LYS A 439 19.45 -16.50 -1.68
C LYS A 439 19.11 -15.02 -1.67
N PRO A 440 19.61 -14.23 -2.64
CA PRO A 440 19.18 -12.85 -2.79
C PRO A 440 17.76 -12.80 -3.38
N LYS A 441 16.84 -12.15 -2.68
CA LYS A 441 15.57 -11.65 -3.23
C LYS A 441 15.79 -10.21 -3.68
N ILE A 442 15.52 -9.92 -4.95
CA ILE A 442 15.71 -8.58 -5.53
C ILE A 442 14.38 -8.07 -6.06
N THR A 443 13.99 -6.88 -5.60
CA THR A 443 12.81 -6.16 -6.05
C THR A 443 13.24 -4.80 -6.58
N SER A 444 13.13 -4.58 -7.88
CA SER A 444 13.46 -3.29 -8.51
C SER A 444 12.39 -2.92 -9.56
N LYS A 445 11.44 -2.08 -9.16
CA LYS A 445 10.34 -1.69 -10.05
C LYS A 445 10.85 -0.87 -11.24
N GLY A 446 10.44 -1.26 -12.44
CA GLY A 446 10.76 -0.54 -13.68
C GLY A 446 12.11 -0.92 -14.29
N ILE A 447 12.79 -1.92 -13.72
CA ILE A 447 14.07 -2.42 -14.21
C ILE A 447 13.90 -3.83 -14.78
N SER A 448 14.54 -4.07 -15.93
CA SER A 448 14.55 -5.39 -16.57
C SER A 448 15.46 -6.36 -15.82
N LYS A 449 15.04 -7.62 -15.70
CA LYS A 449 15.88 -8.71 -15.16
C LYS A 449 17.19 -8.90 -15.93
N SER A 450 17.25 -8.49 -17.20
CA SER A 450 18.45 -8.59 -18.02
C SER A 450 19.62 -7.71 -17.55
N GLN A 451 19.39 -6.76 -16.63
CA GLN A 451 20.42 -5.82 -16.16
C GLN A 451 21.32 -6.37 -15.04
N GLN A 452 21.16 -7.66 -14.67
CA GLN A 452 22.01 -8.35 -13.70
C GLN A 452 22.28 -7.53 -12.42
N ILE A 453 21.21 -7.07 -11.80
CA ILE A 453 21.30 -6.41 -10.49
C ILE A 453 21.56 -7.47 -9.42
N SER A 454 22.50 -7.19 -8.52
CA SER A 454 22.85 -8.01 -7.36
C SER A 454 22.45 -7.30 -6.06
N HIS A 455 22.46 -8.04 -4.94
CA HIS A 455 22.30 -7.46 -3.60
C HIS A 455 23.39 -6.43 -3.29
N SER A 456 24.64 -6.70 -3.69
CA SER A 456 25.75 -5.78 -3.46
C SER A 456 25.59 -4.43 -4.16
N ASP A 457 24.85 -4.35 -5.27
CA ASP A 457 24.55 -3.06 -5.90
C ASP A 457 23.72 -2.15 -4.97
N TYR A 458 22.74 -2.71 -4.25
CA TYR A 458 21.92 -1.94 -3.31
C TYR A 458 22.74 -1.45 -2.12
N VAL A 459 23.56 -2.33 -1.55
CA VAL A 459 24.48 -1.99 -0.46
C VAL A 459 25.46 -0.91 -0.90
N ASN A 460 26.01 -1.02 -2.12
CA ASN A 460 26.94 -0.04 -2.67
C ASN A 460 26.29 1.32 -2.93
N VAL A 461 25.00 1.37 -3.27
CA VAL A 461 24.29 2.66 -3.36
C VAL A 461 24.36 3.35 -2.01
N ILE A 462 23.99 2.68 -0.92
CA ILE A 462 24.03 3.26 0.43
C ILE A 462 25.47 3.56 0.89
N ASN A 463 26.36 2.57 0.84
CA ASN A 463 27.63 2.64 1.56
C ASN A 463 28.76 3.30 0.77
N LYS A 464 28.64 3.38 -0.57
CA LYS A 464 29.68 3.97 -1.45
C LYS A 464 29.19 5.17 -2.24
N ASP A 465 27.95 5.59 -2.00
CA ASP A 465 27.32 6.69 -2.72
C ASP A 465 27.37 6.51 -4.25
N LEU A 466 27.08 5.28 -4.69
CA LEU A 466 27.06 4.92 -6.10
C LEU A 466 25.65 4.98 -6.67
N VAL A 467 25.56 5.28 -7.96
CA VAL A 467 24.32 5.22 -8.71
C VAL A 467 24.49 4.18 -9.80
N LYS A 468 23.58 3.20 -9.86
CA LYS A 468 23.59 2.20 -10.93
C LYS A 468 22.70 2.68 -12.05
N LYS A 469 23.25 2.70 -13.26
CA LYS A 469 22.49 2.96 -14.50
C LYS A 469 22.17 1.66 -15.22
N GLY A 470 21.17 1.72 -16.08
CA GLY A 470 20.65 0.57 -16.78
C GLY A 470 20.02 0.93 -18.11
N ILE A 471 20.08 0.00 -19.06
CA ILE A 471 19.48 0.16 -20.39
C ILE A 471 18.02 -0.31 -20.39
N ASN A 472 17.09 0.63 -20.56
CA ASN A 472 15.69 0.31 -20.78
C ASN A 472 15.41 0.26 -22.30
N ARG A 473 14.88 -0.86 -22.78
CA ARG A 473 14.49 -1.03 -24.19
C ARG A 473 12.98 -0.92 -24.31
N THR A 474 12.53 0.00 -25.15
CA THR A 474 11.10 0.18 -25.46
C THR A 474 10.90 0.06 -26.96
N LEU A 475 9.90 -0.71 -27.38
CA LEU A 475 9.47 -0.76 -28.77
C LEU A 475 8.58 0.46 -29.04
N LYS A 476 8.91 1.22 -30.09
CA LYS A 476 8.06 2.28 -30.61
C LYS A 476 7.75 2.02 -32.07
N VAL A 477 6.52 2.32 -32.46
CA VAL A 477 6.11 2.30 -33.87
C VAL A 477 6.03 3.73 -34.36
N TYR A 478 6.85 4.06 -35.34
CA TYR A 478 6.80 5.33 -36.06
C TYR A 478 6.67 5.04 -37.56
N ASP A 479 5.68 5.66 -38.20
CA ASP A 479 5.37 5.45 -39.62
C ASP A 479 5.30 3.97 -40.06
N ASN A 480 4.55 3.16 -39.29
CA ASN A 480 4.41 1.71 -39.47
C ASN A 480 5.71 0.88 -39.36
N ILE A 481 6.84 1.51 -39.04
CA ILE A 481 8.10 0.84 -38.73
C ILE A 481 8.18 0.65 -37.21
N MET A 482 8.37 -0.60 -36.78
CA MET A 482 8.66 -0.91 -35.39
C MET A 482 10.17 -0.76 -35.15
N SER A 483 10.54 0.17 -34.29
CA SER A 483 11.93 0.42 -33.88
C SER A 483 12.10 0.12 -32.39
N SER A 484 13.27 -0.39 -32.02
CA SER A 484 13.67 -0.52 -30.62
C SER A 484 14.45 0.71 -30.20
N ILE A 485 13.98 1.42 -29.18
CA ILE A 485 14.69 2.55 -28.59
C ILE A 485 15.34 2.08 -27.30
N GLN A 486 16.65 2.27 -27.20
CA GLN A 486 17.41 2.03 -25.98
C GLN A 486 17.65 3.36 -25.29
N VAL A 487 17.25 3.44 -24.02
CA VAL A 487 17.48 4.64 -23.20
C VAL A 487 18.22 4.21 -21.94
N GLU A 488 19.37 4.82 -21.70
CA GLU A 488 20.03 4.71 -20.41
C GLU A 488 19.20 5.46 -19.37
N LYS A 489 18.83 4.76 -18.29
CA LYS A 489 18.11 5.33 -17.16
C LYS A 489 18.81 4.96 -15.86
N TYR A 490 18.60 5.78 -14.85
CA TYR A 490 18.94 5.42 -13.48
C TYR A 490 18.15 4.17 -13.07
N ALA A 491 18.89 3.11 -12.72
CA ALA A 491 18.35 1.84 -12.28
C ALA A 491 18.19 1.86 -10.75
N LEU A 492 19.28 2.10 -10.02
CA LEU A 492 19.26 2.21 -8.56
C LEU A 492 19.81 3.56 -8.14
N THR A 493 19.07 4.27 -7.30
CA THR A 493 19.41 5.59 -6.76
C THR A 493 19.10 5.65 -5.28
N TRP A 494 19.77 6.54 -4.56
CA TRP A 494 19.47 6.90 -3.18
C TRP A 494 18.10 7.57 -2.96
N PHE A 495 17.55 8.19 -4.00
CA PHE A 495 16.48 9.17 -3.84
C PHE A 495 15.16 8.55 -3.38
N ASN A 496 14.71 8.96 -2.20
CA ASN A 496 13.39 8.67 -1.68
C ASN A 496 12.78 9.94 -1.07
N ASN A 497 11.73 10.45 -1.69
CA ASN A 497 11.01 11.63 -1.21
C ASN A 497 9.65 11.30 -0.58
N LYS A 498 9.35 10.03 -0.29
CA LYS A 498 8.10 9.67 0.39
C LYS A 498 8.14 9.87 1.92
N SER A 499 9.33 10.12 2.45
CA SER A 499 9.67 10.28 3.86
C SER A 499 10.88 11.21 3.95
N ILE A 500 11.12 11.77 5.12
CA ILE A 500 12.35 12.49 5.43
C ILE A 500 13.39 11.44 5.81
N VAL A 501 14.50 11.40 5.08
CA VAL A 501 15.48 10.34 5.26
C VAL A 501 16.71 10.87 5.98
N LEU A 502 17.02 10.26 7.13
CA LEU A 502 18.09 10.67 8.02
C LEU A 502 19.41 9.95 7.71
N ARG A 503 20.52 10.50 8.22
CA ARG A 503 21.87 9.95 8.01
C ARG A 503 22.05 8.55 8.59
N ASN A 504 21.36 8.24 9.69
CA ASN A 504 21.29 6.89 10.27
C ASN A 504 20.33 5.94 9.52
N GLN A 505 19.90 6.28 8.30
CA GLN A 505 19.08 5.43 7.43
C GLN A 505 17.60 5.27 7.82
N CYS A 506 17.17 5.93 8.91
CA CYS A 506 15.77 6.02 9.29
C CYS A 506 14.97 6.89 8.30
N CYS A 507 13.77 6.44 7.93
CA CYS A 507 12.83 7.13 7.05
C CYS A 507 11.63 7.62 7.86
N CYS A 508 11.65 8.91 8.23
CA CYS A 508 10.65 9.53 9.07
C CYS A 508 9.41 9.98 8.26
N PRO A 509 8.19 9.86 8.82
CA PRO A 509 7.00 10.39 8.17
C PRO A 509 6.99 11.92 8.16
N TYR A 510 6.32 12.51 7.16
CA TYR A 510 6.04 13.94 7.15
C TYR A 510 5.00 14.29 8.22
N ILE A 511 5.28 15.29 9.04
CA ILE A 511 4.36 15.80 10.07
C ILE A 511 4.05 17.25 9.75
N LYS A 512 2.76 17.59 9.74
CA LYS A 512 2.34 18.96 9.46
C LYS A 512 2.91 19.93 10.49
N GLY A 513 3.50 21.01 10.00
CA GLY A 513 4.10 22.05 10.84
C GLY A 513 5.56 21.80 11.21
N LEU A 514 6.13 20.66 10.83
CA LEU A 514 7.56 20.39 10.91
C LEU A 514 8.21 20.54 9.53
N THR A 515 9.49 20.91 9.52
CA THR A 515 10.36 20.84 8.34
C THR A 515 11.49 19.85 8.60
N ALA A 516 12.29 19.53 7.59
CA ALA A 516 13.33 18.51 7.71
C ALA A 516 14.37 18.80 8.81
N LYS A 517 14.56 20.06 9.20
CA LYS A 517 15.47 20.46 10.30
C LYS A 517 14.97 20.05 11.69
N ASP A 518 13.67 19.78 11.82
CA ASP A 518 13.02 19.40 13.07
C ASP A 518 13.12 17.89 13.33
N TYR A 519 13.77 17.16 12.41
CA TYR A 519 14.07 15.73 12.53
C TYR A 519 15.55 15.58 12.84
N ILE A 520 15.85 15.08 14.03
CA ILE A 520 17.22 14.97 14.54
C ILE A 520 17.56 13.51 14.85
N ILE A 521 18.84 13.21 14.73
CA ILE A 521 19.41 11.95 15.21
C ILE A 521 19.94 12.23 16.61
N LYS A 522 19.58 11.39 17.57
CA LYS A 522 20.20 11.42 18.90
C LYS A 522 21.34 10.41 18.89
N ASP A 523 22.56 10.94 18.80
CA ASP A 523 23.77 10.15 18.96
C ASP A 523 23.80 9.55 20.39
N GLN A 524 24.26 8.31 20.51
CA GLN A 524 24.38 7.60 21.79
C GLN A 524 25.48 8.20 22.67
#